data_AF-A0A093Z6I7-F1
#
_entry.id   AF-A0A093Z6I7-F1
#
_cell.length_a   1.000
_cell.length_b   1.000
_cell.length_c   1.000
_cell.angle_alpha   90.00
_cell.angle_beta   90.00
_cell.angle_gamma   90.00
#
_symmetry.space_group_name_H-M   'P 1'
#
loop_
_entity.id
_entity.type
_entity.pdbx_description
1 polymer ?
#
loop_
_entity_poly.entity_id
_entity_poly.type
_entity_poly.pdbx_seq_one_letter_code
_entity_poly.pdbx_strand_id
1 'polypeptide(L)'
;MADVDPLATPETDITTQTILLHAANHDIPALKPFLRVPGAASAQDPETGFTPLHAAIAACGPASEGAAGSEAPAAEPTAAAPASGEEKGAGEDASAVEDIEASAIATVTELFLSGAIWNDLDTNGETPGCLAWRLGRKGVYDVVVQAGVRAELLLGMMGGYDALSSGEESEAEEEDGAEPASEAEPQTEASSEAKEATDAKTLAPFDPQDPTDVNSRDYLASELTSTSTAILDSSANAVMMEWETDIMKLSATLLAPNPGLRVLNIGFGMGIVDRFFSAETPSTHHIIEAHPGVLELLRAPDHEIGAKWEAKGEEGRNKV
;
A
#
# COMPACT_ATOMS: atom_id res chain seq x y z
N MET A 1 27.03 21.17 -22.46
CA MET A 1 26.69 21.43 -21.05
C MET A 1 26.04 22.79 -21.04
N ALA A 2 24.70 22.82 -21.01
CA ALA A 2 23.98 24.09 -20.97
C ALA A 2 24.24 24.75 -19.62
N ASP A 3 24.54 26.05 -19.65
CA ASP A 3 24.64 26.93 -18.49
C ASP A 3 23.32 26.86 -17.70
N VAL A 4 23.34 26.19 -16.56
CA VAL A 4 22.28 26.34 -15.55
C VAL A 4 22.68 27.52 -14.69
N ASP A 5 21.94 28.62 -14.80
CA ASP A 5 22.14 29.82 -14.00
C ASP A 5 21.98 29.45 -12.50
N PRO A 6 23.04 29.56 -11.67
CA PRO A 6 22.98 29.22 -10.25
C PRO A 6 22.09 30.18 -9.42
N LEU A 7 21.51 31.21 -10.05
CA LEU A 7 20.58 32.16 -9.44
C LEU A 7 19.16 32.07 -10.00
N ALA A 8 18.87 31.12 -10.90
CA ALA A 8 17.51 30.83 -11.31
C ALA A 8 16.76 30.21 -10.12
N THR A 9 16.04 31.05 -9.37
CA THR A 9 15.03 30.56 -8.42
C THR A 9 14.01 29.77 -9.22
N PRO A 10 13.66 28.53 -8.83
CA PRO A 10 12.55 27.83 -9.46
C PRO A 10 11.34 28.77 -9.46
N GLU A 11 10.61 28.86 -10.58
CA GLU A 11 9.36 29.62 -10.62
C GLU A 11 8.42 28.99 -9.58
N THR A 12 8.34 29.61 -8.40
CA THR A 12 7.48 29.12 -7.33
C THR A 12 6.04 29.25 -7.78
N ASP A 13 5.33 28.12 -7.92
CA ASP A 13 3.90 28.14 -8.20
C ASP A 13 3.15 28.73 -7.00
N ILE A 14 2.83 30.01 -7.12
CA ILE A 14 2.12 30.79 -6.10
C ILE A 14 0.77 30.14 -5.77
N THR A 15 0.13 29.47 -6.73
CA THR A 15 -1.17 28.82 -6.53
C THR A 15 -1.04 27.66 -5.56
N THR A 16 -0.15 26.71 -5.83
CA THR A 16 0.14 25.59 -4.93
C THR A 16 0.57 26.09 -3.55
N GLN A 17 1.50 27.04 -3.48
CA GLN A 17 1.94 27.61 -2.19
C GLN A 17 0.79 28.24 -1.40
N THR A 18 -0.15 28.91 -2.08
CA THR A 18 -1.34 29.51 -1.43
C THR A 18 -2.29 28.44 -0.90
N ILE A 19 -2.53 27.36 -1.66
CA ILE A 19 -3.36 26.23 -1.22
C ILE A 19 -2.74 25.57 0.02
N LEU A 20 -1.44 25.27 -0.03
CA LEU A 20 -0.72 24.67 1.09
C LEU A 20 -0.75 25.56 2.33
N LEU A 21 -0.60 26.88 2.16
CA LEU A 21 -0.70 27.84 3.25
C LEU A 21 -2.10 27.85 3.88
N HIS A 22 -3.16 27.86 3.09
CA HIS A 22 -4.53 27.81 3.61
C HIS A 22 -4.82 26.48 4.30
N ALA A 23 -4.31 25.37 3.78
CA ALA A 23 -4.41 24.06 4.41
C ALA A 23 -3.66 24.00 5.75
N ALA A 24 -2.43 24.52 5.82
CA ALA A 24 -1.64 24.59 7.04
C ALA A 24 -2.28 25.47 8.12
N ASN A 25 -2.97 26.54 7.73
CA ASN A 25 -3.72 27.40 8.66
C ASN A 25 -5.10 26.84 9.02
N HIS A 26 -5.49 25.67 8.49
CA HIS A 26 -6.82 25.07 8.61
C HIS A 26 -7.96 26.04 8.22
N ASP A 27 -7.72 26.94 7.26
CA ASP A 27 -8.66 27.95 6.80
C ASP A 27 -9.52 27.40 5.66
N ILE A 28 -10.52 26.59 6.01
CA ILE A 28 -11.46 25.99 5.05
C ILE A 28 -12.16 27.05 4.17
N PRO A 29 -12.66 28.19 4.70
CA PRO A 29 -13.24 29.25 3.86
C PRO A 29 -12.31 29.77 2.76
N ALA A 30 -11.03 29.99 3.07
CA ALA A 30 -10.05 30.46 2.09
C ALA A 30 -9.58 29.35 1.13
N LEU A 31 -9.62 28.09 1.56
CA LEU A 31 -9.22 26.93 0.76
C LEU A 31 -10.28 26.58 -0.31
N LYS A 32 -11.57 26.66 0.04
CA LYS A 32 -12.69 26.25 -0.82
C LYS A 32 -12.72 26.81 -2.25
N PRO A 33 -12.40 28.09 -2.51
CA PRO A 33 -12.34 28.63 -3.86
C PRO A 33 -11.35 27.89 -4.76
N PHE A 34 -10.21 27.45 -4.22
CA PHE A 34 -9.18 26.75 -4.98
C PHE A 34 -9.55 25.30 -5.26
N LEU A 35 -10.19 24.63 -4.31
CA LEU A 35 -10.58 23.22 -4.41
C LEU A 35 -11.67 22.93 -5.47
N ARG A 36 -12.25 23.98 -6.08
CA ARG A 36 -13.17 23.83 -7.22
C ARG A 36 -12.46 23.45 -8.52
N VAL A 37 -11.15 23.64 -8.59
CA VAL A 37 -10.33 23.26 -9.74
C VAL A 37 -9.93 21.80 -9.56
N PRO A 38 -10.27 20.89 -10.51
CA PRO A 38 -9.86 19.50 -10.44
C PRO A 38 -8.34 19.36 -10.26
N GLY A 39 -7.92 18.47 -9.37
CA GLY A 39 -6.50 18.23 -9.06
C GLY A 39 -5.89 19.21 -8.04
N ALA A 40 -6.52 20.34 -7.73
CA ALA A 40 -5.97 21.32 -6.78
C ALA A 40 -5.83 20.77 -5.35
N ALA A 41 -6.69 19.81 -4.96
CA ALA A 41 -6.63 19.15 -3.65
C ALA A 41 -5.40 18.21 -3.50
N SER A 42 -4.82 17.79 -4.63
CA SER A 42 -3.62 16.95 -4.71
C SER A 42 -2.41 17.70 -5.29
N ALA A 43 -2.47 19.04 -5.33
CA ALA A 43 -1.34 19.86 -5.75
C ALA A 43 -0.14 19.58 -4.84
N GLN A 44 1.06 19.50 -5.41
CA GLN A 44 2.24 19.11 -4.67
C GLN A 44 3.32 20.19 -4.78
N ASP A 45 3.89 20.57 -3.64
CA ASP A 45 5.06 21.45 -3.62
C ASP A 45 6.28 20.74 -4.21
N PRO A 46 6.93 21.27 -5.25
CA PRO A 46 8.05 20.60 -5.92
C PRO A 46 9.30 20.46 -5.05
N GLU A 47 9.46 21.27 -4.00
CA GLU A 47 10.64 21.21 -3.13
C GLU A 47 10.49 20.17 -2.01
N THR A 48 9.33 20.12 -1.36
CA THR A 48 9.09 19.24 -0.20
C THR A 48 8.29 17.99 -0.54
N GLY A 49 7.57 17.97 -1.67
CA GLY A 49 6.59 16.94 -1.97
C GLY A 49 5.31 17.06 -1.13
N PHE A 50 5.11 18.17 -0.40
CA PHE A 50 3.93 18.31 0.43
C PHE A 50 2.69 18.55 -0.42
N THR A 51 1.65 17.79 -0.11
CA THR A 51 0.28 18.07 -0.57
C THR A 51 -0.47 18.89 0.49
N PRO A 52 -1.66 19.45 0.17
CA PRO A 52 -2.50 20.12 1.17
C PRO A 52 -2.78 19.24 2.41
N LEU A 53 -2.88 17.92 2.24
CA LEU A 53 -3.01 16.97 3.35
C LEU A 53 -1.77 16.99 4.24
N HIS A 54 -0.57 16.87 3.66
CA HIS A 54 0.68 16.96 4.43
C HIS A 54 0.80 18.29 5.17
N ALA A 55 0.49 19.41 4.51
CA ALA A 55 0.56 20.74 5.10
C ALA A 55 -0.40 20.92 6.29
N ALA A 56 -1.66 20.48 6.15
CA ALA A 56 -2.66 20.55 7.23
C ALA A 56 -2.25 19.70 8.44
N ILE A 57 -1.68 18.52 8.21
CA ILE A 57 -1.27 17.60 9.28
C ILE A 57 0.02 18.10 9.96
N ALA A 58 1.00 18.54 9.18
CA ALA A 58 2.27 19.07 9.69
C ALA A 58 2.07 20.25 10.63
N ALA A 59 1.11 21.15 10.32
CA ALA A 59 0.81 22.33 11.12
C ALA A 59 0.29 22.00 12.53
N CYS A 60 -0.22 20.79 12.78
CA CYS A 60 -0.64 20.36 14.11
C CYS A 60 0.55 20.22 15.09
N GLY A 61 1.76 19.94 14.58
CA GLY A 61 2.90 19.58 15.40
C GLY A 61 2.70 18.29 16.22
N PRO A 62 3.70 17.88 17.01
CA PRO A 62 3.62 16.68 17.83
C PRO A 62 2.56 16.82 18.93
N ALA A 63 1.80 15.75 19.19
CA ALA A 63 0.88 15.67 20.32
C ALA A 63 1.67 15.80 21.64
N SER A 64 1.12 16.52 22.62
CA SER A 64 1.72 16.62 23.95
C SER A 64 1.68 15.24 24.64
N GLU A 65 2.73 14.90 25.40
CA GLU A 65 2.95 13.57 26.01
C GLU A 65 1.86 13.14 27.04
N GLY A 66 0.76 13.87 27.18
CA GLY A 66 -0.36 13.55 28.09
C GLY A 66 -1.55 12.81 27.46
N ALA A 67 -1.64 12.72 26.13
CA ALA A 67 -2.80 12.11 25.43
C ALA A 67 -2.59 10.63 25.04
N ALA A 68 -1.40 10.07 25.26
CA ALA A 68 -1.08 8.68 24.98
C ALA A 68 -1.43 7.77 26.18
N GLY A 69 -2.71 7.69 26.55
CA GLY A 69 -3.07 6.82 27.68
C GLY A 69 -4.49 6.91 28.21
N SER A 70 -5.52 6.78 27.37
CA SER A 70 -6.80 6.22 27.84
C SER A 70 -7.64 5.70 26.68
N GLU A 71 -7.66 4.39 26.48
CA GLU A 71 -8.77 3.74 25.80
C GLU A 71 -9.96 3.71 26.77
N ALA A 72 -11.05 4.41 26.44
CA ALA A 72 -12.35 4.23 27.07
C ALA A 72 -13.46 4.40 26.01
N PRO A 73 -14.55 3.60 26.08
CA PRO A 73 -15.46 3.39 24.97
C PRO A 73 -16.48 4.52 24.81
N ALA A 74 -16.97 4.65 23.57
CA ALA A 74 -17.95 5.63 23.12
C ALA A 74 -19.20 5.72 24.02
N ALA A 75 -19.58 6.96 24.37
CA ALA A 75 -20.90 7.28 24.93
C ALA A 75 -21.51 8.46 24.16
N GLU A 76 -22.77 8.28 23.75
CA GLU A 76 -23.61 9.22 22.99
C GLU A 76 -23.91 10.53 23.72
N PRO A 77 -24.26 11.62 23.00
CA PRO A 77 -24.43 12.94 23.60
C PRO A 77 -25.84 13.10 24.21
N THR A 78 -25.91 13.57 25.46
CA THR A 78 -27.15 14.11 26.03
C THR A 78 -26.97 15.56 26.45
N ALA A 79 -28.01 16.36 26.19
CA ALA A 79 -28.06 17.80 26.37
C ALA A 79 -28.34 18.22 27.81
N ALA A 80 -27.71 19.31 28.28
CA ALA A 80 -28.36 20.45 28.95
C ALA A 80 -27.35 21.51 29.43
N ALA A 81 -27.80 22.77 29.43
CA ALA A 81 -27.09 24.02 29.71
C ALA A 81 -26.97 24.35 31.23
N PRO A 82 -26.71 25.62 31.66
CA PRO A 82 -25.41 26.11 32.13
C PRO A 82 -25.41 26.50 33.64
N ALA A 83 -24.21 26.67 34.25
CA ALA A 83 -23.84 27.84 35.08
C ALA A 83 -22.61 27.63 36.00
N SER A 84 -21.87 28.74 36.15
CA SER A 84 -21.06 29.21 37.29
C SER A 84 -19.74 28.50 37.65
N GLY A 85 -18.64 29.07 37.13
CA GLY A 85 -17.64 29.84 37.89
C GLY A 85 -16.87 29.18 39.05
N GLU A 86 -15.58 28.91 38.83
CA GLU A 86 -14.45 29.41 39.64
C GLU A 86 -13.11 29.00 38.99
N GLU A 87 -12.16 29.93 38.96
CA GLU A 87 -10.82 29.81 38.38
C GLU A 87 -9.93 28.78 39.10
N LYS A 88 -9.13 28.02 38.34
CA LYS A 88 -7.70 27.83 38.64
C LYS A 88 -6.95 27.21 37.46
N GLY A 89 -5.90 27.91 37.04
CA GLY A 89 -5.12 27.63 35.85
C GLY A 89 -4.37 26.30 35.86
N ALA A 90 -4.51 25.58 34.74
CA ALA A 90 -3.55 24.67 34.11
C ALA A 90 -4.20 24.08 32.82
N GLY A 91 -4.94 24.90 32.05
CA GLY A 91 -5.87 24.40 31.03
C GLY A 91 -5.71 24.97 29.61
N GLU A 92 -4.78 25.90 29.37
CA GLU A 92 -4.70 26.58 28.07
C GLU A 92 -4.05 25.71 26.96
N ASP A 93 -3.10 24.83 27.30
CA ASP A 93 -2.42 24.00 26.31
C ASP A 93 -3.28 22.82 25.83
N ALA A 94 -4.05 22.17 26.71
CA ALA A 94 -4.87 21.01 26.33
C ALA A 94 -6.04 21.42 25.42
N SER A 95 -6.72 22.53 25.73
CA SER A 95 -7.83 23.01 24.89
C SER A 95 -7.36 23.50 23.53
N ALA A 96 -6.22 24.20 23.46
CA ALA A 96 -5.65 24.64 22.19
C ALA A 96 -5.17 23.47 21.31
N VAL A 97 -4.70 22.38 21.94
CA VAL A 97 -4.27 21.15 21.26
C VAL A 97 -5.47 20.32 20.77
N GLU A 98 -6.58 20.31 21.51
CA GLU A 98 -7.85 19.71 21.05
C GLU A 98 -8.48 20.54 19.92
N ASP A 99 -8.45 21.87 20.02
CA ASP A 99 -8.97 22.79 19.00
C ASP A 99 -8.19 22.68 17.68
N ILE A 100 -6.85 22.56 17.72
CA ILE A 100 -6.03 22.41 16.51
C ILE A 100 -6.24 21.04 15.84
N GLU A 101 -6.39 19.96 16.62
CA GLU A 101 -6.65 18.64 16.06
C GLU A 101 -8.04 18.57 15.41
N ALA A 102 -9.07 19.15 16.05
CA ALA A 102 -10.40 19.25 15.47
C ALA A 102 -10.42 20.07 14.18
N SER A 103 -9.69 21.20 14.13
CA SER A 103 -9.55 22.04 12.95
C SER A 103 -8.84 21.31 11.80
N ALA A 104 -7.79 20.55 12.13
CA ALA A 104 -7.08 19.71 11.17
C ALA A 104 -7.98 18.61 10.61
N ILE A 105 -8.73 17.90 11.47
CA ILE A 105 -9.70 16.88 11.05
C ILE A 105 -10.72 17.45 10.07
N ALA A 106 -11.26 18.63 10.36
CA ALA A 106 -12.22 19.29 9.47
C ALA A 106 -11.60 19.65 8.12
N THR A 107 -10.37 20.16 8.13
CA THR A 107 -9.63 20.54 6.91
C THR A 107 -9.29 19.32 6.06
N VAL A 108 -8.74 18.27 6.68
CA VAL A 108 -8.41 16.99 6.02
C VAL A 108 -9.67 16.34 5.43
N THR A 109 -10.79 16.39 6.14
CA THR A 109 -12.07 15.88 5.62
C THR A 109 -12.52 16.63 4.38
N GLU A 110 -12.47 17.97 4.39
CA GLU A 110 -12.82 18.79 3.21
C GLU A 110 -11.89 18.52 2.02
N LEU A 111 -10.59 18.34 2.26
CA LEU A 111 -9.61 17.97 1.24
C LEU A 111 -9.95 16.63 0.58
N PHE A 112 -10.31 15.60 1.37
CA PHE A 112 -10.78 14.33 0.82
C PHE A 112 -12.07 14.47 0.01
N LEU A 113 -13.04 15.24 0.49
CA LEU A 113 -14.27 15.52 -0.26
C LEU A 113 -14.00 16.28 -1.58
N SER A 114 -12.85 16.94 -1.68
CA SER A 114 -12.40 17.68 -2.86
C SER A 114 -11.43 16.88 -3.74
N GLY A 115 -11.21 15.60 -3.45
CA GLY A 115 -10.40 14.69 -4.28
C GLY A 115 -8.92 14.62 -3.92
N ALA A 116 -8.51 15.02 -2.72
CA ALA A 116 -7.15 14.79 -2.25
C ALA A 116 -6.85 13.29 -2.12
N ILE A 117 -5.63 12.89 -2.47
CA ILE A 117 -5.20 11.49 -2.48
C ILE A 117 -4.57 11.12 -1.12
N TRP A 118 -5.08 10.07 -0.50
CA TRP A 118 -4.73 9.68 0.88
C TRP A 118 -3.34 9.04 1.00
N ASN A 119 -2.80 8.49 -0.09
CA ASN A 119 -1.54 7.77 -0.16
C ASN A 119 -0.46 8.48 -0.99
N ASP A 120 -0.63 9.78 -1.30
CA ASP A 120 0.44 10.58 -1.92
C ASP A 120 1.68 10.59 -1.02
N LEU A 121 2.87 10.56 -1.62
CA LEU A 121 4.14 10.54 -0.92
C LEU A 121 4.82 11.91 -0.98
N ASP A 122 5.37 12.36 0.14
CA ASP A 122 6.30 13.49 0.16
C ASP A 122 7.71 13.09 -0.34
N THR A 123 8.65 14.04 -0.37
CA THR A 123 10.04 13.77 -0.78
C THR A 123 10.80 12.81 0.16
N ASN A 124 10.29 12.56 1.37
CA ASN A 124 10.84 11.61 2.32
C ASN A 124 10.18 10.23 2.23
N GLY A 125 9.20 10.04 1.35
CA GLY A 125 8.42 8.81 1.23
C GLY A 125 7.39 8.63 2.35
N GLU A 126 6.99 9.70 3.05
CA GLU A 126 5.91 9.65 4.03
C GLU A 126 4.57 9.95 3.35
N THR A 127 3.53 9.17 3.69
CA THR A 127 2.13 9.51 3.37
C THR A 127 1.55 10.48 4.41
N PRO A 128 0.41 11.14 4.15
CA PRO A 128 -0.32 11.90 5.16
C PRO A 128 -0.60 11.08 6.43
N GLY A 129 -0.89 9.78 6.28
CA GLY A 129 -1.11 8.85 7.39
C GLY A 129 0.17 8.60 8.20
N CYS A 130 1.31 8.37 7.52
CA CYS A 130 2.60 8.23 8.19
C CYS A 130 2.95 9.47 9.03
N LEU A 131 2.75 10.66 8.46
CA LEU A 131 2.98 11.93 9.13
C LEU A 131 2.08 12.11 10.36
N ALA A 132 0.77 11.86 10.23
CA ALA A 132 -0.18 11.95 11.34
C ALA A 132 0.19 10.99 12.48
N TRP A 133 0.56 9.75 12.15
CA TRP A 133 1.00 8.76 13.12
C TRP A 133 2.28 9.19 13.84
N ARG A 134 3.30 9.66 13.09
CA ARG A 134 4.58 10.13 13.64
C ARG A 134 4.41 11.32 14.58
N LEU A 135 3.47 12.22 14.30
CA LEU A 135 3.13 13.35 15.17
C LEU A 135 2.23 12.94 16.35
N GLY A 136 1.78 11.69 16.45
CA GLY A 136 0.89 11.22 17.51
C GLY A 136 -0.55 11.75 17.41
N ARG A 137 -0.94 12.30 16.25
CA ARG A 137 -2.29 12.85 15.98
C ARG A 137 -3.24 11.74 15.56
N LYS A 138 -3.63 10.92 16.54
CA LYS A 138 -4.44 9.70 16.30
C LYS A 138 -5.79 10.01 15.66
N GLY A 139 -6.46 11.10 16.05
CA GLY A 139 -7.75 11.45 15.47
C GLY A 139 -7.62 11.78 13.98
N VAL A 140 -6.56 12.50 13.60
CA VAL A 140 -6.27 12.81 12.20
C VAL A 140 -5.84 11.56 11.43
N TYR A 141 -5.01 10.70 12.02
CA TYR A 141 -4.61 9.42 11.43
C TYR A 141 -5.83 8.55 11.10
N ASP A 142 -6.77 8.43 12.02
CA ASP A 142 -7.99 7.64 11.81
C ASP A 142 -8.78 8.19 10.62
N VAL A 143 -8.90 9.50 10.45
CA VAL A 143 -9.60 10.10 9.29
C VAL A 143 -8.93 9.73 7.97
N VAL A 144 -7.59 9.70 7.91
CA VAL A 144 -6.82 9.29 6.72
C VAL A 144 -7.04 7.80 6.43
N VAL A 145 -6.95 6.94 7.44
CA VAL A 145 -7.21 5.49 7.28
C VAL A 145 -8.63 5.25 6.79
N GLN A 146 -9.62 5.93 7.39
CA GLN A 146 -11.01 5.81 6.96
C GLN A 146 -11.22 6.31 5.53
N ALA A 147 -10.45 7.31 5.06
CA ALA A 147 -10.48 7.73 3.67
C ALA A 147 -9.94 6.65 2.72
N GLY A 148 -8.83 6.01 3.07
CA GLY A 148 -8.29 4.87 2.33
C GLY A 148 -9.27 3.69 2.27
N VAL A 149 -9.82 3.28 3.42
CA VAL A 149 -10.83 2.19 3.46
C VAL A 149 -12.05 2.51 2.61
N ARG A 150 -12.57 3.75 2.65
CA ARG A 150 -13.69 4.15 1.79
C ARG A 150 -13.34 4.09 0.31
N ALA A 151 -12.13 4.52 -0.07
CA ALA A 151 -11.66 4.43 -1.45
C ALA A 151 -11.59 2.98 -1.92
N GLU A 152 -11.01 2.09 -1.13
CA GLU A 152 -10.93 0.64 -1.44
C GLU A 152 -12.30 -0.02 -1.56
N LEU A 153 -13.24 0.29 -0.66
CA LEU A 153 -14.60 -0.24 -0.74
C LEU A 153 -15.33 0.25 -2.00
N LEU A 154 -15.16 1.52 -2.38
CA LEU A 154 -15.76 2.08 -3.59
C LEU A 154 -15.14 1.48 -4.85
N LEU A 155 -13.81 1.37 -4.93
CA LEU A 155 -13.10 0.75 -6.04
C LEU A 155 -13.47 -0.73 -6.19
N GLY A 156 -13.56 -1.46 -5.08
CA GLY A 156 -14.04 -2.84 -5.06
C GLY A 156 -15.47 -2.99 -5.60
N MET A 157 -16.38 -2.08 -5.25
CA MET A 157 -17.76 -2.09 -5.78
C MET A 157 -17.85 -1.70 -7.26
N MET A 158 -16.92 -0.87 -7.76
CA MET A 158 -16.91 -0.39 -9.14
C MET A 158 -16.34 -1.39 -10.15
N GLY A 159 -16.06 -2.62 -9.73
CA GLY A 159 -15.58 -3.69 -10.62
C GLY A 159 -14.11 -4.04 -10.44
N GLY A 160 -13.47 -3.58 -9.36
CA GLY A 160 -12.14 -4.01 -8.97
C GLY A 160 -11.01 -3.16 -9.56
N TYR A 161 -9.91 -3.17 -8.83
CA TYR A 161 -8.64 -2.52 -9.12
C TYR A 161 -8.10 -2.98 -10.49
N ASP A 162 -7.96 -2.07 -11.45
CA ASP A 162 -7.04 -2.28 -12.56
C ASP A 162 -5.64 -2.32 -11.94
N ALA A 163 -4.98 -3.48 -12.01
CA ALA A 163 -3.60 -3.61 -11.58
C ALA A 163 -2.78 -2.52 -12.27
N LEU A 164 -2.28 -1.54 -11.51
CA LEU A 164 -1.40 -0.52 -12.04
C LEU A 164 -0.23 -1.23 -12.73
N SER A 165 -0.16 -1.13 -14.05
CA SER A 165 1.02 -1.54 -14.80
C SER A 165 2.17 -0.68 -14.30
N SER A 166 3.00 -1.24 -13.43
CA SER A 166 4.21 -0.58 -12.98
C SER A 166 5.19 -0.53 -14.15
N GLY A 167 5.12 0.56 -14.92
CA GLY A 167 6.19 1.04 -15.78
C GLY A 167 6.46 0.25 -17.06
N GLU A 168 5.61 0.44 -18.06
CA GLU A 168 6.09 0.63 -19.43
C GLU A 168 5.42 1.88 -20.00
N GLU A 169 6.03 3.05 -19.74
CA GLU A 169 5.87 4.19 -20.63
C GLU A 169 6.46 3.78 -21.98
N SER A 170 5.63 3.23 -22.87
CA SER A 170 5.89 3.25 -24.29
C SER A 170 4.93 4.25 -24.91
N GLU A 171 5.48 5.43 -25.21
CA GLU A 171 4.86 6.39 -26.11
C GLU A 171 4.60 5.69 -27.45
N ALA A 172 3.33 5.46 -27.75
CA ALA A 172 2.87 5.32 -29.12
C ALA A 172 1.50 6.01 -29.22
N GLU A 173 1.56 7.27 -29.61
CA GLU A 173 0.42 7.89 -30.30
C GLU A 173 0.05 7.01 -31.50
N GLU A 174 -1.23 6.65 -31.64
CA GLU A 174 -1.94 6.82 -32.91
C GLU A 174 -3.43 7.07 -32.62
N GLU A 175 -3.92 8.20 -33.13
CA GLU A 175 -5.32 8.44 -33.43
C GLU A 175 -5.83 7.38 -34.42
N ASP A 176 -6.98 6.76 -34.15
CA ASP A 176 -8.10 6.83 -35.10
C ASP A 176 -9.42 6.53 -34.40
N GLY A 177 -10.44 7.32 -34.72
CA GLY A 177 -11.77 7.23 -34.13
C GLY A 177 -12.72 6.36 -34.96
N ALA A 178 -13.59 5.60 -34.30
CA ALA A 178 -15.00 5.44 -34.66
C ALA A 178 -15.75 4.55 -33.66
N GLU A 179 -16.89 5.07 -33.22
CA GLU A 179 -17.90 4.46 -32.35
C GLU A 179 -18.72 3.32 -33.02
N PRO A 180 -19.55 2.58 -32.25
CA PRO A 180 -19.71 1.12 -32.33
C PRO A 180 -21.02 0.66 -33.01
N ALA A 181 -21.12 -0.63 -33.38
CA ALA A 181 -22.40 -1.35 -33.40
C ALA A 181 -22.30 -2.89 -33.60
N SER A 182 -23.02 -3.58 -32.72
CA SER A 182 -23.78 -4.84 -32.85
C SER A 182 -23.10 -6.21 -33.01
N GLU A 183 -23.25 -6.99 -31.93
CA GLU A 183 -23.72 -8.39 -31.84
C GLU A 183 -23.95 -9.18 -33.15
N ALA A 184 -23.24 -10.32 -33.29
CA ALA A 184 -23.80 -11.62 -33.69
C ALA A 184 -22.70 -12.72 -33.76
N GLU A 185 -22.74 -13.69 -32.85
CA GLU A 185 -22.35 -15.10 -33.10
C GLU A 185 -23.40 -15.74 -34.04
N PRO A 186 -23.11 -16.76 -34.90
CA PRO A 186 -22.45 -18.01 -34.47
C PRO A 186 -21.58 -18.80 -35.49
N GLN A 187 -20.67 -19.59 -34.91
CA GLN A 187 -20.28 -21.00 -35.21
C GLN A 187 -19.61 -21.46 -36.53
N THR A 188 -18.42 -22.07 -36.29
CA THR A 188 -17.82 -23.32 -36.82
C THR A 188 -17.38 -23.43 -38.28
N GLU A 189 -16.07 -23.64 -38.50
CA GLU A 189 -15.53 -24.96 -38.89
C GLU A 189 -14.00 -25.05 -38.72
N ALA A 190 -13.53 -26.27 -38.52
CA ALA A 190 -12.25 -26.67 -37.98
C ALA A 190 -11.06 -26.58 -38.96
N SER A 191 -9.86 -26.34 -38.42
CA SER A 191 -8.67 -27.05 -38.90
C SER A 191 -7.71 -27.31 -37.75
N SER A 192 -7.33 -28.57 -37.62
CA SER A 192 -6.53 -29.12 -36.53
C SER A 192 -5.12 -28.56 -36.51
N GLU A 193 -4.56 -28.34 -35.32
CA GLU A 193 -3.15 -28.65 -35.06
C GLU A 193 -2.95 -28.89 -33.57
N ALA A 194 -2.43 -30.08 -33.26
CA ALA A 194 -2.17 -30.56 -31.92
C ALA A 194 -1.03 -29.77 -31.26
N LYS A 195 -1.28 -29.23 -30.06
CA LYS A 195 -0.23 -28.90 -29.08
C LYS A 195 -0.72 -29.20 -27.66
N GLU A 196 0.23 -29.64 -26.86
CA GLU A 196 0.17 -30.20 -25.52
C GLU A 196 -0.95 -29.67 -24.61
N ALA A 197 -1.69 -30.61 -24.02
CA ALA A 197 -2.49 -30.39 -22.84
C ALA A 197 -1.56 -30.02 -21.69
N THR A 198 -1.39 -28.71 -21.46
CA THR A 198 -1.06 -28.21 -20.14
C THR A 198 -2.38 -28.06 -19.40
N ASP A 199 -2.47 -28.70 -18.24
CA ASP A 199 -3.61 -28.65 -17.33
C ASP A 199 -3.65 -27.24 -16.69
N ALA A 200 -3.99 -26.23 -17.50
CA ALA A 200 -4.09 -24.84 -17.06
C ALA A 200 -5.46 -24.67 -16.40
N LYS A 201 -5.52 -24.94 -15.09
CA LYS A 201 -6.63 -24.49 -14.26
C LYS A 201 -6.61 -22.95 -14.28
N THR A 202 -7.58 -22.34 -14.98
CA THR A 202 -7.72 -20.89 -15.06
C THR A 202 -7.81 -20.30 -13.65
N LEU A 203 -7.03 -19.23 -13.40
CA LEU A 203 -7.07 -18.49 -12.14
C LEU A 203 -8.52 -18.08 -11.83
N ALA A 204 -8.95 -18.30 -10.58
CA ALA A 204 -10.21 -17.75 -10.12
C ALA A 204 -10.10 -16.21 -10.12
N PRO A 205 -11.05 -15.48 -10.74
CA PRO A 205 -11.15 -14.04 -10.55
C PRO A 205 -11.28 -13.75 -9.06
N PHE A 206 -10.59 -12.72 -8.57
CA PHE A 206 -10.79 -12.25 -7.20
C PHE A 206 -12.24 -11.78 -7.04
N ASP A 207 -13.01 -12.49 -6.21
CA ASP A 207 -14.39 -12.12 -5.87
C ASP A 207 -14.39 -11.50 -4.46
N PRO A 208 -14.53 -10.17 -4.32
CA PRO A 208 -14.60 -9.51 -3.02
C PRO A 208 -15.86 -9.89 -2.21
N GLN A 209 -16.82 -10.60 -2.82
CA GLN A 209 -17.98 -11.16 -2.14
C GLN A 209 -17.82 -12.64 -1.80
N ASP A 210 -16.67 -13.26 -2.08
CA ASP A 210 -16.42 -14.64 -1.71
C ASP A 210 -16.47 -14.77 -0.18
N PRO A 211 -17.46 -15.49 0.38
CA PRO A 211 -17.58 -15.66 1.82
C PRO A 211 -16.57 -16.65 2.40
N THR A 212 -15.62 -17.16 1.59
CA THR A 212 -14.61 -18.10 2.06
C THR A 212 -13.72 -17.46 3.12
N ASP A 213 -13.79 -18.02 4.33
CA ASP A 213 -12.94 -17.63 5.45
C ASP A 213 -11.52 -18.17 5.22
N VAL A 214 -10.61 -17.30 4.79
CA VAL A 214 -9.20 -17.66 4.54
C VAL A 214 -8.52 -17.93 5.88
N ASN A 215 -8.32 -19.21 6.20
CA ASN A 215 -7.66 -19.63 7.43
C ASN A 215 -6.56 -20.68 7.19
N SER A 216 -5.58 -20.73 8.10
CA SER A 216 -4.40 -21.59 7.95
C SER A 216 -4.73 -23.08 7.96
N ARG A 217 -5.81 -23.49 8.66
CA ARG A 217 -6.18 -24.91 8.74
C ARG A 217 -6.63 -25.43 7.38
N ASP A 218 -7.46 -24.64 6.70
CA ASP A 218 -8.00 -25.01 5.40
C ASP A 218 -6.92 -24.93 4.32
N TYR A 219 -6.04 -23.92 4.37
CA TYR A 219 -4.86 -23.86 3.52
C TYR A 219 -3.97 -25.10 3.67
N LEU A 220 -3.58 -25.48 4.89
CA LEU A 220 -2.71 -26.63 5.14
C LEU A 220 -3.34 -27.99 4.76
N ALA A 221 -4.66 -28.04 4.64
CA ALA A 221 -5.41 -29.21 4.20
C ALA A 221 -5.70 -29.20 2.68
N SER A 222 -5.42 -28.08 2.00
CA SER A 222 -5.72 -27.91 0.58
C SER A 222 -4.75 -28.71 -0.31
N GLU A 223 -5.26 -29.13 -1.47
CA GLU A 223 -4.42 -29.72 -2.50
C GLU A 223 -3.87 -28.60 -3.39
N LEU A 224 -2.54 -28.52 -3.48
CA LEU A 224 -1.88 -27.47 -4.26
C LEU A 224 -1.59 -27.94 -5.68
N THR A 225 -1.86 -27.07 -6.64
CA THR A 225 -1.40 -27.21 -8.02
C THR A 225 -0.20 -26.30 -8.23
N SER A 226 0.98 -26.88 -8.44
CA SER A 226 2.20 -26.12 -8.75
C SER A 226 2.50 -26.19 -10.24
N THR A 227 2.74 -25.02 -10.83
CA THR A 227 3.28 -24.86 -12.18
C THR A 227 4.66 -24.19 -12.09
N SER A 228 5.27 -23.89 -13.25
CA SER A 228 6.50 -23.09 -13.29
C SER A 228 6.29 -21.63 -12.86
N THR A 229 5.06 -21.12 -12.94
CA THR A 229 4.74 -19.70 -12.76
C THR A 229 3.80 -19.43 -11.58
N ALA A 230 3.25 -20.47 -10.94
CA ALA A 230 2.25 -20.32 -9.89
C ALA A 230 2.15 -21.52 -8.95
N ILE A 231 1.71 -21.27 -7.72
CA ILE A 231 1.12 -22.24 -6.81
C ILE A 231 -0.33 -21.82 -6.57
N LEU A 232 -1.26 -22.71 -6.87
CA LEU A 232 -2.69 -22.51 -6.71
C LEU A 232 -3.25 -23.47 -5.66
N ASP A 233 -4.28 -23.04 -4.93
CA ASP A 233 -5.01 -23.92 -4.03
C ASP A 233 -6.07 -24.78 -4.76
N SER A 234 -6.82 -25.57 -3.98
CA SER A 234 -7.89 -26.43 -4.50
C SER A 234 -9.03 -25.63 -5.16
N SER A 235 -9.20 -24.36 -4.80
CA SER A 235 -10.19 -23.44 -5.35
C SER A 235 -9.67 -22.64 -6.55
N ALA A 236 -8.43 -22.87 -6.99
CA ALA A 236 -7.73 -22.10 -8.03
C ALA A 236 -7.41 -20.65 -7.65
N ASN A 237 -7.36 -20.35 -6.36
CA ASN A 237 -6.85 -19.09 -5.86
C ASN A 237 -5.31 -19.09 -5.95
N ALA A 238 -4.75 -17.93 -6.28
CA ALA A 238 -3.32 -17.72 -6.27
C ALA A 238 -2.79 -17.75 -4.83
N VAL A 239 -1.96 -18.73 -4.50
CA VAL A 239 -1.22 -18.80 -3.23
C VAL A 239 0.11 -18.07 -3.36
N MET A 240 0.81 -18.28 -4.48
CA MET A 240 2.05 -17.57 -4.83
C MET A 240 2.25 -17.60 -6.34
N MET A 241 2.84 -16.54 -6.90
CA MET A 241 2.97 -16.32 -8.34
C MET A 241 4.37 -15.80 -8.72
N GLU A 242 4.78 -16.05 -9.97
CA GLU A 242 6.08 -15.59 -10.50
C GLU A 242 6.19 -14.06 -10.58
N TRP A 243 5.09 -13.34 -10.82
CA TRP A 243 5.11 -11.88 -10.93
C TRP A 243 5.64 -11.20 -9.65
N GLU A 244 5.58 -11.89 -8.50
CA GLU A 244 6.13 -11.41 -7.23
C GLU A 244 7.67 -11.37 -7.21
N THR A 245 8.34 -11.82 -8.27
CA THR A 245 9.82 -11.91 -8.34
C THR A 245 10.52 -10.58 -8.06
N ASP A 246 10.08 -9.49 -8.70
CA ASP A 246 10.77 -8.20 -8.57
C ASP A 246 10.60 -7.59 -7.18
N ILE A 247 9.40 -7.72 -6.60
CA ILE A 247 9.13 -7.26 -5.22
C ILE A 247 9.90 -8.09 -4.19
N MET A 248 10.04 -9.40 -4.41
CA MET A 248 10.81 -10.28 -3.51
C MET A 248 12.32 -10.01 -3.61
N LYS A 249 12.82 -9.72 -4.81
CA LYS A 249 14.21 -9.31 -5.02
C LYS A 249 14.53 -8.01 -4.31
N LEU A 250 13.67 -7.00 -4.46
CA LEU A 250 13.84 -5.72 -3.77
C LEU A 250 13.81 -5.92 -2.25
N SER A 251 12.85 -6.72 -1.76
CA SER A 251 12.74 -7.04 -0.33
C SER A 251 13.99 -7.72 0.22
N ALA A 252 14.52 -8.73 -0.47
CA ALA A 252 15.74 -9.42 -0.04
C ALA A 252 16.95 -8.46 -0.01
N THR A 253 17.09 -7.59 -1.01
CA THR A 253 18.18 -6.59 -1.09
C THR A 253 18.13 -5.61 0.09
N LEU A 254 16.93 -5.14 0.45
CA LEU A 254 16.73 -4.19 1.54
C LEU A 254 16.88 -4.83 2.92
N LEU A 255 16.45 -6.09 3.08
CA LEU A 255 16.52 -6.83 4.35
C LEU A 255 17.90 -7.43 4.63
N ALA A 256 18.65 -7.77 3.58
CA ALA A 256 20.01 -8.31 3.68
C ALA A 256 21.06 -7.43 2.97
N PRO A 257 21.22 -6.15 3.36
CA PRO A 257 22.09 -5.20 2.65
C PRO A 257 23.59 -5.50 2.81
N ASN A 258 23.95 -6.42 3.70
CA ASN A 258 25.33 -6.81 3.96
C ASN A 258 25.44 -8.34 4.09
N PRO A 259 26.56 -8.94 3.63
CA PRO A 259 26.87 -10.35 3.85
C PRO A 259 26.89 -10.78 5.31
N GLY A 260 26.68 -12.08 5.57
CA GLY A 260 26.87 -12.68 6.88
C GLY A 260 25.70 -12.52 7.85
N LEU A 261 24.58 -11.95 7.42
CA LEU A 261 23.35 -11.90 8.23
C LEU A 261 22.71 -13.27 8.40
N ARG A 262 21.80 -13.40 9.37
CA ARG A 262 21.05 -14.63 9.63
C ARG A 262 19.65 -14.47 9.08
N VAL A 263 19.23 -15.39 8.22
CA VAL A 263 17.91 -15.39 7.57
C VAL A 263 17.07 -16.51 8.15
N LEU A 264 15.85 -16.18 8.56
CA LEU A 264 14.79 -17.13 8.88
C LEU A 264 13.59 -16.77 8.01
N ASN A 265 13.27 -17.63 7.04
CA ASN A 265 12.06 -17.54 6.26
C ASN A 265 10.98 -18.47 6.84
N ILE A 266 9.74 -18.00 6.91
CA ILE A 266 8.57 -18.79 7.32
C ILE A 266 7.56 -18.75 6.17
N GLY A 267 7.39 -19.89 5.51
CA GLY A 267 6.71 -20.01 4.23
C GLY A 267 7.72 -19.98 3.08
N PHE A 268 7.91 -21.12 2.44
CA PHE A 268 8.78 -21.28 1.27
C PHE A 268 8.07 -20.85 -0.02
N GLY A 269 6.83 -21.30 -0.20
CA GLY A 269 6.09 -21.11 -1.45
C GLY A 269 6.87 -21.63 -2.66
N MET A 270 7.21 -20.75 -3.60
CA MET A 270 8.00 -21.04 -4.80
C MET A 270 9.52 -20.83 -4.60
N GLY A 271 9.96 -20.47 -3.40
CA GLY A 271 11.37 -20.23 -3.07
C GLY A 271 11.99 -19.01 -3.74
N ILE A 272 11.17 -18.08 -4.27
CA ILE A 272 11.62 -16.88 -4.99
C ILE A 272 12.55 -16.04 -4.10
N VAL A 273 12.08 -15.67 -2.91
CA VAL A 273 12.83 -14.83 -1.98
C VAL A 273 14.08 -15.55 -1.45
N ASP A 274 14.00 -16.87 -1.25
CA ASP A 274 15.11 -17.67 -0.75
C ASP A 274 16.27 -17.75 -1.75
N ARG A 275 15.99 -17.74 -3.05
CA ARG A 275 17.05 -17.64 -4.08
C ARG A 275 17.81 -16.32 -3.95
N PHE A 276 17.11 -15.21 -3.73
CA PHE A 276 17.74 -13.91 -3.57
C PHE A 276 18.49 -13.81 -2.23
N PHE A 277 17.91 -14.26 -1.12
CA PHE A 277 18.64 -14.32 0.15
C PHE A 277 19.89 -15.20 0.06
N SER A 278 19.82 -16.35 -0.61
CA SER A 278 20.99 -17.20 -0.80
C SER A 278 22.09 -16.51 -1.63
N ALA A 279 21.75 -15.58 -2.52
CA ALA A 279 22.69 -14.79 -3.30
C ALA A 279 23.40 -13.70 -2.47
N GLU A 280 22.75 -13.18 -1.41
CA GLU A 280 23.31 -12.18 -0.49
C GLU A 280 24.30 -12.76 0.54
N THR A 281 24.66 -14.04 0.43
CA THR A 281 25.68 -14.71 1.27
C THR A 281 25.43 -14.61 2.79
N PRO A 282 24.28 -15.08 3.30
CA PRO A 282 23.99 -15.10 4.73
C PRO A 282 24.94 -16.04 5.49
N SER A 283 25.12 -15.79 6.80
CA SER A 283 25.84 -16.71 7.68
C SER A 283 25.05 -17.99 7.92
N THR A 284 23.73 -17.87 8.11
CA THR A 284 22.77 -18.97 8.23
C THR A 284 21.48 -18.62 7.51
N HIS A 285 20.86 -19.58 6.85
CA HIS A 285 19.57 -19.43 6.19
C HIS A 285 18.70 -20.63 6.50
N HIS A 286 17.64 -20.40 7.28
CA HIS A 286 16.67 -21.41 7.67
C HIS A 286 15.31 -21.10 7.08
N ILE A 287 14.62 -22.13 6.59
CA ILE A 287 13.32 -22.03 5.96
C ILE A 287 12.38 -22.94 6.73
N ILE A 288 11.23 -22.42 7.18
CA ILE A 288 10.20 -23.22 7.83
C ILE A 288 8.99 -23.25 6.89
N GLU A 289 8.66 -24.43 6.39
CA GLU A 289 7.46 -24.65 5.57
C GLU A 289 6.55 -25.67 6.25
N ALA A 290 5.25 -25.36 6.29
CA ALA A 290 4.25 -26.17 6.96
C ALA A 290 3.37 -26.96 5.98
N HIS A 291 3.19 -26.46 4.76
CA HIS A 291 2.30 -27.06 3.77
C HIS A 291 2.93 -28.33 3.16
N PRO A 292 2.30 -29.51 3.28
CA PRO A 292 2.84 -30.77 2.76
C PRO A 292 3.15 -30.72 1.25
N GLY A 293 2.24 -30.17 0.44
CA GLY A 293 2.43 -30.00 -1.00
C GLY A 293 3.66 -29.14 -1.36
N VAL A 294 3.94 -28.07 -0.61
CA VAL A 294 5.13 -27.23 -0.86
C VAL A 294 6.40 -27.97 -0.45
N LEU A 295 6.38 -28.72 0.66
CA LEU A 295 7.51 -29.56 1.08
C LEU A 295 7.83 -30.65 0.04
N GLU A 296 6.84 -31.16 -0.68
CA GLU A 296 7.06 -32.11 -1.77
C GLU A 296 7.79 -31.47 -2.95
N LEU A 297 7.44 -30.23 -3.34
CA LEU A 297 8.15 -29.47 -4.36
C LEU A 297 9.62 -29.25 -3.98
N LEU A 298 9.87 -28.91 -2.71
CA LEU A 298 11.22 -28.65 -2.19
C LEU A 298 12.09 -29.92 -2.18
N ARG A 299 11.47 -31.09 -1.95
CA ARG A 299 12.15 -32.40 -2.00
C ARG A 299 12.45 -32.88 -3.42
N ALA A 300 12.01 -32.15 -4.46
CA ALA A 300 12.37 -32.49 -5.83
C ALA A 300 13.90 -32.50 -6.01
N PRO A 301 14.50 -33.52 -6.67
CA PRO A 301 15.94 -33.74 -6.67
C PRO A 301 16.79 -32.58 -7.23
N ASP A 302 16.18 -31.78 -8.11
CA ASP A 302 16.85 -30.69 -8.83
C ASP A 302 16.40 -29.30 -8.37
N HIS A 303 15.64 -29.20 -7.27
CA HIS A 303 15.23 -27.91 -6.73
C HIS A 303 16.45 -27.12 -6.22
N GLU A 304 16.55 -25.84 -6.60
CA GLU A 304 17.71 -25.00 -6.30
C GLU A 304 17.96 -24.82 -4.80
N ILE A 305 16.89 -24.68 -4.01
CA ILE A 305 16.89 -24.55 -2.54
C ILE A 305 16.60 -25.91 -1.84
N GLY A 306 16.80 -27.03 -2.55
CA GLY A 306 16.61 -28.39 -2.00
C GLY A 306 17.88 -28.96 -1.36
N ALA A 307 18.02 -30.28 -1.38
CA ALA A 307 19.13 -31.01 -0.75
C ALA A 307 20.54 -30.53 -1.20
N LYS A 308 20.68 -30.08 -2.45
CA LYS A 308 21.95 -29.53 -2.97
C LYS A 308 22.34 -28.22 -2.28
N TRP A 309 21.36 -27.40 -1.91
CA TRP A 309 21.59 -26.13 -1.21
C TRP A 309 21.86 -26.34 0.27
N GLU A 310 21.16 -27.27 0.92
CA GLU A 310 21.47 -27.69 2.29
C GLU A 310 22.91 -28.21 2.40
N ALA A 311 23.34 -29.04 1.45
CA ALA A 311 24.69 -29.59 1.41
C ALA A 311 25.79 -28.55 1.14
N LYS A 312 25.46 -27.39 0.54
CA LYS A 312 26.41 -26.27 0.37
C LYS A 312 26.64 -25.53 1.68
N GLY A 313 25.64 -25.52 2.58
CA GLY A 313 25.83 -25.03 3.93
C GLY A 313 26.64 -26.05 4.72
N GLU A 314 27.73 -25.62 5.36
CA GLU A 314 28.36 -26.44 6.41
C GLU A 314 27.34 -26.80 7.50
N GLU A 315 27.69 -27.70 8.41
CA GLU A 315 26.78 -28.33 9.38
C GLU A 315 25.79 -27.33 10.04
N GLY A 316 24.53 -27.37 9.58
CA GLY A 316 23.41 -26.58 10.10
C GLY A 316 23.24 -25.15 9.56
N ARG A 317 24.07 -24.70 8.61
CA ARG A 317 23.99 -23.32 8.07
C ARG A 317 22.79 -23.09 7.16
N ASN A 318 22.50 -24.05 6.29
CA ASN A 318 21.37 -24.03 5.37
C ASN A 318 20.44 -25.19 5.72
N LYS A 319 19.17 -24.90 6.03
CA LYS A 319 18.23 -25.95 6.47
C LYS A 319 16.79 -25.58 6.15
N VAL A 320 16.02 -26.57 5.69
CA VAL A 320 14.56 -26.52 5.54
C VAL A 320 13.90 -27.46 6.55
#